data_AF-A0A6A6FH15-F1
#
_entry.id   AF-A0A6A6FH15-F1
#
_cell.length_a   1.000
_cell.length_b   1.000
_cell.length_c   1.000
_cell.angle_alpha   90.00
_cell.angle_beta   90.00
_cell.angle_gamma   90.00
#
_symmetry.space_group_name_H-M   'P 1'
#
loop_
_entity.id
_entity.type
_entity.pdbx_description
1 polymer ?
#
loop_
_entity_poly.entity_id
_entity_poly.type
_entity_poly.pdbx_seq_one_letter_code
_entity_poly.pdbx_strand_id
1 'polypeptide(L)'
;MGRRRYLERLALGRSAYQDIEAEQPLGHAGLSNSIPAQEETGREYEQQYDSRGRPINPTIEEFNAEQRKAQNAVLALVGIVEKKEEIEQSSGLRYKAIQEARRSLLRDEQDRGEVLEYVVYAANFLFHLWPDAFIQRVQIGLYDSSRSVAEILSTEWAEMYRGGMRWSLAKRFPGGVASVVHALTRVGLMVGAEYVIGELQDWAMRSKLSRKSRERLHKGLEHVLQGLIAGICVVLMPLEYYAAAQRLDLAPALPTLPGFQSFLPTQYAGSFHRHIWNGRPGSRLMGLVTSPGAFLFIYRMLFYDATDSVFPVFHLITDFTFPDVNDDPLKISRPKFHRDPVGWVLYQCYILRSRFLQRSGWFVVKRNENRALRDIEEANIRPVSAGKVIPIHRSTVLAQLPIQFLADAVDGLLCRIINLPFEALMMRTIAANFLASSHEKTIVGIMSASRLYAPLLGGPFSRGGSGLGQYMSRTGLSLALSLTLDVVIFHGIYNSVRRTGVRYFDWGRMGKIGQVIYSEEGFTAHGSRGDELDHLH
;
A
#
# COMPACT_ATOMS: atom_id res chain seq x y z
N MET A 1 -13.57 -83.89 39.39
CA MET A 1 -12.30 -83.99 40.17
C MET A 1 -11.02 -83.58 39.39
N GLY A 2 -11.08 -83.04 38.16
CA GLY A 2 -9.85 -82.68 37.41
C GLY A 2 -9.20 -81.33 37.76
N ARG A 3 -9.89 -80.45 38.49
CA ARG A 3 -9.45 -79.06 38.71
C ARG A 3 -8.29 -78.92 39.69
N ARG A 4 -8.15 -79.82 40.67
CA ARG A 4 -7.05 -79.80 41.65
C ARG A 4 -5.70 -80.16 41.01
N ARG A 5 -5.66 -81.20 40.16
CA ARG A 5 -4.44 -81.58 39.44
C ARG A 5 -3.97 -80.51 38.46
N TYR A 6 -4.90 -79.76 37.87
CA TYR A 6 -4.57 -78.62 37.01
C TYR A 6 -3.91 -77.49 37.81
N LEU A 7 -4.47 -77.16 38.98
CA LEU A 7 -3.93 -76.12 39.86
C LEU A 7 -2.58 -76.51 40.48
N GLU A 8 -2.38 -77.78 40.83
CA GLU A 8 -1.07 -78.28 41.30
C GLU A 8 0.02 -78.15 40.23
N ARG A 9 -0.29 -78.41 38.95
CA ARG A 9 0.71 -78.24 37.86
C ARG A 9 1.12 -76.79 37.69
N LEU A 10 0.15 -75.88 37.74
CA LEU A 10 0.39 -74.44 37.67
C LEU A 10 1.21 -73.95 38.88
N ALA A 11 0.91 -74.44 40.08
CA ALA A 11 1.64 -74.09 41.29
C ALA A 11 3.10 -74.59 41.27
N LEU A 12 3.37 -75.71 40.59
CA LEU A 12 4.71 -76.28 40.40
C LEU A 12 5.43 -75.74 39.13
N GLY A 13 4.88 -74.70 38.48
CA GLY A 13 5.49 -74.03 37.33
C GLY A 13 5.51 -74.85 36.04
N ARG A 14 4.69 -75.91 35.93
CA ARG A 14 4.62 -76.77 34.74
C ARG A 14 3.49 -76.36 33.80
N SER A 15 3.73 -76.53 32.50
CA SER A 15 2.74 -76.20 31.46
C SER A 15 1.48 -77.06 31.58
N ALA A 16 0.33 -76.42 31.37
CA ALA A 16 -0.99 -77.03 31.42
C ALA A 16 -1.22 -78.13 30.35
N TYR A 17 -0.41 -78.13 29.28
CA TYR A 17 -0.63 -78.92 28.06
C TYR A 17 0.44 -79.99 27.80
N GLN A 18 1.26 -80.34 28.80
CA GLN A 18 2.28 -81.38 28.61
C GLN A 18 1.66 -82.77 28.77
N ASP A 19 1.71 -83.57 27.70
CA ASP A 19 1.15 -84.92 27.64
C ASP A 19 1.97 -85.91 28.48
N ILE A 20 1.26 -86.81 29.18
CA ILE A 20 1.83 -87.80 30.12
C ILE A 20 1.97 -89.14 29.40
N GLU A 21 2.87 -89.25 28.43
CA GLU A 21 3.23 -90.56 27.88
C GLU A 21 4.75 -90.61 27.63
N ALA A 22 5.39 -91.65 28.17
CA ALA A 22 6.83 -91.86 28.40
C ALA A 22 7.41 -90.95 29.52
N GLU A 23 7.79 -91.43 30.70
CA GLU A 23 8.63 -92.60 30.97
C GLU A 23 8.26 -93.33 32.27
N GLN A 24 8.62 -94.61 32.29
CA GLN A 24 8.19 -95.69 33.18
C GLN A 24 8.87 -95.71 34.56
N PRO A 25 8.31 -96.49 35.52
CA PRO A 25 8.77 -96.56 36.89
C PRO A 25 9.84 -97.66 37.08
N LEU A 26 11.06 -97.30 37.46
CA LEU A 26 12.08 -98.27 37.87
C LEU A 26 12.96 -97.68 38.98
N GLY A 27 13.03 -98.39 40.11
CA GLY A 27 14.22 -98.39 40.97
C GLY A 27 14.14 -97.61 42.27
N HIS A 28 13.69 -98.32 43.31
CA HIS A 28 14.29 -98.37 44.65
C HIS A 28 14.63 -97.10 45.44
N ALA A 29 13.93 -96.99 46.58
CA ALA A 29 14.48 -96.87 47.93
C ALA A 29 15.70 -95.94 48.12
N GLY A 30 15.47 -94.82 48.81
CA GLY A 30 16.57 -94.06 49.39
C GLY A 30 16.14 -92.74 50.00
N LEU A 31 16.00 -92.77 51.32
CA LEU A 31 16.38 -91.69 52.25
C LEU A 31 15.71 -90.32 52.10
N SER A 32 14.86 -90.04 53.09
CA SER A 32 14.73 -88.74 53.74
C SER A 32 16.06 -87.99 53.80
N ASN A 33 16.16 -86.89 53.04
CA ASN A 33 17.07 -85.80 53.36
C ASN A 33 16.31 -84.49 53.14
N SER A 34 15.70 -84.02 54.23
CA SER A 34 15.23 -82.65 54.38
C SER A 34 16.44 -81.71 54.27
N ILE A 35 16.56 -81.04 53.12
CA ILE A 35 17.35 -79.83 53.00
C ILE A 35 16.42 -78.69 53.44
N PRO A 36 16.70 -77.95 54.51
CA PRO A 36 15.88 -76.83 54.92
C PRO A 36 16.11 -75.69 53.92
N ALA A 37 15.05 -75.31 53.21
CA ALA A 37 15.02 -74.08 52.45
C ALA A 37 15.21 -72.93 53.45
N GLN A 38 16.32 -72.20 53.30
CA GLN A 38 16.54 -70.93 53.97
C GLN A 38 15.37 -70.00 53.67
N GLU A 39 14.66 -69.62 54.74
CA GLU A 39 13.81 -68.44 54.80
C GLU A 39 14.68 -67.19 54.62
N GLU A 40 14.93 -66.80 53.37
CA GLU A 40 15.38 -65.44 53.07
C GLU A 40 14.18 -64.49 53.13
N THR A 41 14.02 -63.89 54.31
CA THR A 41 13.61 -62.50 54.56
C THR A 41 12.36 -61.98 53.85
N GLY A 42 11.34 -61.72 54.67
CA GLY A 42 10.11 -61.06 54.30
C GLY A 42 10.32 -59.74 53.57
N ARG A 43 9.86 -59.68 52.33
CA ARG A 43 9.14 -58.52 51.82
C ARG A 43 7.67 -58.90 51.83
N GLU A 44 6.92 -58.25 52.70
CA GLU A 44 5.47 -58.34 52.79
C GLU A 44 4.89 -58.04 51.39
N TYR A 45 4.41 -59.06 50.69
CA TYR A 45 3.84 -58.91 49.34
C TYR A 45 2.42 -58.36 49.50
N GLU A 46 2.27 -57.07 49.80
CA GLU A 46 0.97 -56.41 49.85
C GLU A 46 0.36 -56.38 48.44
N GLN A 47 -0.70 -57.17 48.24
CA GLN A 47 -1.45 -57.22 46.98
C GLN A 47 -2.26 -55.92 46.83
N GLN A 48 -1.87 -55.08 45.88
CA GLN A 48 -2.54 -53.81 45.60
C GLN A 48 -3.77 -54.01 44.70
N TYR A 49 -4.79 -53.17 44.86
CA TYR A 49 -6.03 -53.24 44.08
C TYR A 49 -6.38 -51.88 43.47
N ASP A 50 -6.93 -51.87 42.26
CA ASP A 50 -7.49 -50.69 41.60
C ASP A 50 -8.69 -50.13 42.40
N SER A 51 -9.09 -48.90 42.08
CA SER A 51 -10.36 -48.25 42.42
C SER A 51 -11.63 -49.10 42.17
N ARG A 52 -11.52 -50.15 41.35
CA ARG A 52 -12.59 -51.14 41.07
C ARG A 52 -12.39 -52.49 41.76
N GLY A 53 -11.46 -52.60 42.71
CA GLY A 53 -11.19 -53.81 43.50
C GLY A 53 -10.50 -54.93 42.73
N ARG A 54 -9.81 -54.63 41.62
CA ARG A 54 -9.07 -55.62 40.82
C ARG A 54 -7.61 -55.64 41.26
N PRO A 55 -7.00 -56.82 41.45
CA PRO A 55 -5.60 -56.89 41.85
C PRO A 55 -4.71 -56.30 40.73
N ILE A 56 -3.92 -55.29 41.06
CA ILE A 56 -2.93 -54.67 40.19
C ILE A 56 -1.55 -54.96 40.77
N ASN A 57 -0.62 -55.34 39.89
CA ASN A 57 0.79 -55.35 40.24
C ASN A 57 1.49 -54.22 39.48
N PRO A 58 1.80 -53.09 40.15
CA PRO A 58 2.39 -51.93 39.49
C PRO A 58 3.72 -52.28 38.82
N THR A 59 4.52 -53.18 39.42
CA THR A 59 5.81 -53.60 38.87
C THR A 59 5.67 -54.34 37.54
N ILE A 60 4.60 -55.13 37.37
CA ILE A 60 4.31 -55.83 36.11
C ILE A 60 3.74 -54.86 35.07
N GLU A 61 2.93 -53.89 35.47
CA GLU A 61 2.44 -52.86 34.55
C GLU A 61 3.56 -51.95 34.05
N GLU A 62 4.49 -51.57 34.93
CA GLU A 62 5.71 -50.85 34.59
C GLU A 62 6.57 -51.67 33.62
N PHE A 63 6.84 -52.94 33.94
CA PHE A 63 7.58 -53.83 33.04
C PHE A 63 6.89 -54.00 31.68
N ASN A 64 5.56 -54.19 31.65
CA ASN A 64 4.79 -54.31 30.42
C ASN A 64 4.74 -52.98 29.65
N ALA A 65 4.81 -51.84 30.32
CA ALA A 65 4.91 -50.53 29.69
C ALA A 65 6.31 -50.33 29.07
N GLU A 66 7.37 -50.74 29.78
CA GLU A 66 8.74 -50.74 29.25
C GLU A 66 8.89 -51.67 28.06
N GLN A 67 8.31 -52.87 28.11
CA GLN A 67 8.35 -53.82 26.99
C GLN A 67 7.63 -53.26 25.75
N ARG A 68 6.46 -52.63 25.92
CA ARG A 68 5.77 -51.94 24.83
C ARG A 68 6.57 -50.76 24.28
N LYS A 69 7.23 -49.99 25.15
CA LYS A 69 8.13 -48.90 24.76
C LYS A 69 9.32 -49.42 23.95
N ALA A 70 9.94 -50.53 24.36
CA ALA A 70 11.04 -51.16 23.66
C ALA A 70 10.61 -51.72 22.29
N GLN A 71 9.46 -52.38 22.21
CA GLN A 71 8.90 -52.87 20.94
C GLN A 71 8.61 -51.72 19.96
N ASN A 72 8.00 -50.63 20.44
CA ASN A 72 7.77 -49.44 19.62
C ASN A 72 9.09 -48.77 19.18
N ALA A 73 10.13 -48.79 20.03
CA ALA A 73 11.44 -48.28 19.67
C ALA A 73 12.12 -49.11 18.59
N VAL A 74 12.01 -50.44 18.64
CA VAL A 74 12.52 -51.34 17.60
C VAL A 74 11.75 -51.14 16.29
N LEU A 75 10.42 -51.05 16.35
CA LEU A 75 9.59 -50.77 15.15
C LEU A 75 9.89 -49.41 14.52
N ALA A 76 10.26 -48.42 15.33
CA ALA A 76 10.74 -47.13 14.84
C ALA A 76 12.14 -47.21 14.22
N LEU A 77 13.06 -47.98 14.81
CA LEU A 77 14.40 -48.21 14.25
C LEU A 77 14.34 -48.92 12.89
N VAL A 78 13.42 -49.87 12.74
CA VAL A 78 13.19 -50.61 11.48
C VAL A 78 12.42 -49.77 10.44
N GLY A 79 11.91 -48.59 10.83
CA GLY A 79 11.19 -47.66 9.94
C GLY A 79 9.72 -48.04 9.67
N ILE A 80 9.14 -48.94 10.46
CA ILE A 80 7.74 -49.37 10.31
C ILE A 80 6.79 -48.40 11.02
N VAL A 81 7.24 -47.78 12.12
CA VAL A 81 6.44 -46.83 12.91
C VAL A 81 7.26 -45.59 13.23
N GLU A 82 6.90 -44.44 12.66
CA GLU A 82 7.52 -43.17 13.01
C GLU A 82 7.04 -42.66 14.38
N LYS A 83 7.92 -42.05 15.19
CA LYS A 83 7.52 -41.47 16.47
C LYS A 83 6.62 -40.27 16.21
N LYS A 84 5.42 -40.31 16.78
CA LYS A 84 4.42 -39.23 16.68
C LYS A 84 4.99 -37.85 17.07
N GLU A 85 5.82 -37.79 18.11
CA GLU A 85 6.46 -36.54 18.55
C GLU A 85 7.47 -35.98 17.53
N GLU A 86 8.21 -36.85 16.84
CA GLU A 86 9.15 -36.44 15.79
C GLU A 86 8.40 -35.97 14.53
N ILE A 87 7.26 -36.59 14.19
CA ILE A 87 6.36 -36.10 13.13
C ILE A 87 5.77 -34.74 13.51
N GLU A 88 5.27 -34.57 14.74
CA GLU A 88 4.69 -33.29 15.18
C GLU A 88 5.74 -32.17 15.26
N GLN A 89 6.97 -32.47 15.70
CA GLN A 89 8.08 -31.51 15.68
C GLN A 89 8.55 -31.19 14.26
N SER A 90 8.79 -32.19 13.42
CA SER A 90 9.23 -31.99 12.03
C SER A 90 8.16 -31.30 11.18
N SER A 91 6.89 -31.67 11.35
CA SER A 91 5.75 -31.00 10.69
C SER A 91 5.57 -29.58 11.22
N GLY A 92 5.76 -29.34 12.52
CA GLY A 92 5.76 -28.01 13.12
C GLY A 92 6.89 -27.11 12.61
N LEU A 93 8.10 -27.65 12.45
CA LEU A 93 9.24 -26.94 11.87
C LEU A 93 9.03 -26.69 10.37
N ARG A 94 8.53 -27.68 9.63
CA ARG A 94 8.14 -27.55 8.21
C ARG A 94 7.10 -26.45 8.03
N TYR A 95 6.11 -26.40 8.91
CA TYR A 95 5.08 -25.38 8.91
C TYR A 95 5.66 -23.97 9.12
N LYS A 96 6.53 -23.81 10.12
CA LYS A 96 7.22 -22.54 10.39
C LYS A 96 8.09 -22.09 9.21
N ALA A 97 8.89 -22.99 8.63
CA ALA A 97 9.75 -22.68 7.48
C ALA A 97 8.94 -22.24 6.25
N ILE A 98 7.82 -22.92 5.96
CA ILE A 98 6.91 -22.52 4.87
C ILE A 98 6.27 -21.15 5.16
N GLN A 99 5.89 -20.89 6.41
CA GLN A 99 5.31 -19.61 6.80
C GLN A 99 6.32 -18.46 6.70
N GLU A 100 7.57 -18.67 7.08
CA GLU A 100 8.66 -17.71 6.96
C GLU A 100 9.03 -17.45 5.49
N ALA A 101 9.12 -18.49 4.66
CA ALA A 101 9.33 -18.36 3.21
C ALA A 101 8.17 -17.61 2.53
N ARG A 102 6.93 -17.80 2.98
CA ARG A 102 5.77 -17.06 2.48
C ARG A 102 5.79 -15.60 2.92
N ARG A 103 6.13 -15.31 4.18
CA ARG A 103 6.22 -13.94 4.70
C ARG A 103 7.32 -13.14 4.00
N SER A 104 8.50 -13.74 3.82
CA SER A 104 9.61 -13.11 3.09
C SER A 104 9.22 -12.81 1.65
N LEU A 105 8.60 -13.76 0.93
CA LEU A 105 8.16 -13.49 -0.43
C LEU A 105 7.10 -12.40 -0.53
N LEU A 106 6.12 -12.39 0.38
CA LEU A 106 5.11 -11.33 0.40
C LEU A 106 5.72 -9.96 0.68
N ARG A 107 6.74 -9.90 1.53
CA ARG A 107 7.51 -8.68 1.80
C ARG A 107 8.28 -8.24 0.55
N ASP A 108 8.98 -9.15 -0.13
CA ASP A 108 9.69 -8.82 -1.37
C ASP A 108 8.74 -8.33 -2.48
N GLU A 109 7.54 -8.92 -2.56
CA GLU A 109 6.50 -8.51 -3.50
C GLU A 109 5.95 -7.11 -3.17
N GLN A 110 5.76 -6.83 -1.89
CA GLN A 110 5.34 -5.53 -1.37
C GLN A 110 6.40 -4.45 -1.65
N ASP A 111 7.65 -4.68 -1.26
CA ASP A 111 8.77 -3.75 -1.43
C ASP A 111 8.96 -3.38 -2.91
N ARG A 112 8.82 -4.36 -3.82
CA ARG A 112 8.86 -4.08 -5.28
C ARG A 112 7.63 -3.35 -5.79
N GLY A 113 6.47 -3.59 -5.20
CA GLY A 113 5.25 -2.84 -5.48
C GLY A 113 5.44 -1.36 -5.17
N GLU A 114 5.96 -1.04 -3.99
CA GLU A 114 6.22 0.34 -3.53
C GLU A 114 7.23 1.07 -4.42
N VAL A 115 8.34 0.41 -4.80
CA VAL A 115 9.30 1.00 -5.73
C VAL A 115 8.66 1.31 -7.08
N LEU A 116 7.84 0.40 -7.61
CA LEU A 116 7.15 0.61 -8.88
C LEU A 116 6.11 1.73 -8.77
N GLU A 117 5.42 1.85 -7.64
CA GLU A 117 4.47 2.93 -7.35
C GLU A 117 5.16 4.30 -7.40
N TYR A 118 6.31 4.48 -6.75
CA TYR A 118 7.08 5.73 -6.83
C TYR A 118 7.51 6.07 -8.26
N VAL A 119 7.94 5.07 -9.03
CA VAL A 119 8.29 5.26 -10.45
C VAL A 119 7.06 5.69 -11.25
N VAL A 120 5.91 5.10 -10.99
CA VAL A 120 4.64 5.46 -11.63
C VAL A 120 4.26 6.89 -11.30
N TYR A 121 4.37 7.33 -10.04
CA TYR A 121 4.08 8.72 -9.67
C TYR A 121 4.99 9.72 -10.37
N ALA A 122 6.30 9.45 -10.43
CA ALA A 122 7.26 10.30 -11.13
C ALA A 122 6.98 10.35 -12.64
N ALA A 123 6.70 9.20 -13.25
CA ALA A 123 6.36 9.11 -14.67
C ALA A 123 5.04 9.83 -14.97
N ASN A 124 4.03 9.64 -14.13
CA ASN A 124 2.72 10.28 -14.28
C ASN A 124 2.83 11.80 -14.26
N PHE A 125 3.59 12.35 -13.30
CA PHE A 125 3.91 13.78 -13.24
C PHE A 125 4.54 14.28 -14.54
N LEU A 126 5.61 13.62 -15.01
CA LEU A 126 6.34 14.04 -16.21
C LEU A 126 5.49 13.99 -17.49
N PHE A 127 4.70 12.92 -17.67
CA PHE A 127 3.88 12.76 -18.86
C PHE A 127 2.71 13.74 -18.90
N HIS A 128 2.18 14.16 -17.74
CA HIS A 128 1.06 15.10 -17.65
C HIS A 128 1.46 16.58 -17.71
N LEU A 129 2.72 16.93 -17.47
CA LEU A 129 3.20 18.33 -17.50
C LEU A 129 2.81 19.08 -18.79
N TRP A 130 2.95 18.44 -19.95
CA TRP A 130 2.63 19.09 -21.22
C TRP A 130 1.13 19.09 -21.55
N PRO A 131 0.39 17.96 -21.47
CA PRO A 131 -1.06 17.96 -21.67
C PRO A 131 -1.79 18.95 -20.74
N ASP A 132 -1.35 19.07 -19.49
CA ASP A 132 -1.93 20.02 -18.54
C ASP A 132 -1.68 21.46 -18.96
N ALA A 133 -0.44 21.77 -19.33
CA ALA A 133 -0.11 23.09 -19.85
C ALA A 133 -0.90 23.40 -21.13
N PHE A 134 -1.10 22.42 -22.01
CA PHE A 134 -1.90 22.57 -23.21
C PHE A 134 -3.37 22.87 -22.90
N ILE A 135 -4.00 22.13 -21.98
CA ILE A 135 -5.37 22.38 -21.52
C ILE A 135 -5.47 23.81 -20.96
N GLN A 136 -4.51 24.22 -20.13
CA GLN A 136 -4.47 25.57 -19.53
C GLN A 136 -4.32 26.68 -20.60
N ARG A 137 -3.49 26.47 -21.63
CA ARG A 137 -3.36 27.39 -22.78
C ARG A 137 -4.67 27.52 -23.56
N VAL A 138 -5.40 26.43 -23.74
CA VAL A 138 -6.75 26.44 -24.34
C VAL A 138 -7.75 27.21 -23.45
N GLN A 139 -7.72 26.99 -22.13
CA GLN A 139 -8.63 27.63 -21.17
C GLN A 139 -8.49 29.16 -21.11
N ILE A 140 -7.27 29.69 -21.26
CA ILE A 140 -7.02 31.15 -21.30
C ILE A 140 -7.34 31.76 -22.67
N GLY A 141 -7.54 30.94 -23.70
CA GLY A 141 -7.81 31.41 -25.06
C GLY A 141 -6.56 31.88 -25.80
N LEU A 142 -5.41 31.25 -25.56
CA LEU A 142 -4.15 31.62 -26.20
C LEU A 142 -4.21 31.47 -27.73
N TYR A 143 -4.86 30.40 -28.21
CA TYR A 143 -4.93 30.07 -29.63
C TYR A 143 -6.11 30.76 -30.32
N ASP A 144 -5.89 31.19 -31.57
CA ASP A 144 -6.91 31.83 -32.38
C ASP A 144 -8.12 30.90 -32.62
N SER A 145 -9.33 31.49 -32.72
CA SER A 145 -10.58 30.74 -32.93
C SER A 145 -10.66 30.08 -34.30
N SER A 146 -9.87 30.55 -35.28
CA SER A 146 -9.80 30.02 -36.64
C SER A 146 -9.10 28.66 -36.75
N ARG A 147 -8.15 28.35 -35.85
CA ARG A 147 -7.29 27.15 -35.95
C ARG A 147 -7.97 25.88 -35.46
N SER A 148 -7.73 24.76 -36.12
CA SER A 148 -8.19 23.46 -35.60
C SER A 148 -7.29 22.95 -34.46
N VAL A 149 -7.80 22.06 -33.59
CA VAL A 149 -6.98 21.44 -32.53
C VAL A 149 -5.80 20.67 -33.14
N ALA A 150 -6.03 19.95 -34.25
CA ALA A 150 -4.98 19.22 -34.94
C ALA A 150 -3.87 20.15 -35.47
N GLU A 151 -4.24 21.29 -36.05
CA GLU A 151 -3.28 22.30 -36.50
C GLU A 151 -2.47 22.84 -35.31
N ILE A 152 -3.13 23.23 -34.22
CA ILE A 152 -2.45 23.71 -33.00
C ILE A 152 -1.45 22.67 -32.49
N LEU A 153 -1.88 21.40 -32.35
CA LEU A 153 -1.02 20.31 -31.89
C LEU A 153 0.18 20.11 -32.83
N SER A 154 -0.03 20.15 -34.14
CA SER A 154 1.05 20.01 -35.12
C SER A 154 2.06 21.16 -35.04
N THR A 155 1.59 22.39 -34.79
CA THR A 155 2.46 23.56 -34.66
C THR A 155 3.27 23.53 -33.37
N GLU A 156 2.65 23.21 -32.24
CA GLU A 156 3.32 23.05 -30.95
C GLU A 156 4.33 21.90 -30.98
N TRP A 157 3.96 20.78 -31.61
CA TRP A 157 4.86 19.64 -31.80
C TRP A 157 6.07 20.01 -32.66
N ALA A 158 5.85 20.67 -33.79
CA ALA A 158 6.94 21.14 -34.65
C ALA A 158 7.84 22.14 -33.92
N GLU A 159 7.25 23.03 -33.11
CA GLU A 159 8.01 23.95 -32.28
C GLU A 159 8.95 23.19 -31.36
N MET A 160 8.51 22.17 -30.60
CA MET A 160 9.35 21.40 -29.66
C MET A 160 10.69 20.90 -30.22
N TYR A 161 10.81 20.71 -31.53
CA TYR A 161 12.04 20.20 -32.18
C TYR A 161 12.86 21.27 -32.91
N ARG A 162 12.40 22.52 -32.98
CA ARG A 162 13.11 23.60 -33.71
C ARG A 162 14.34 24.15 -32.98
N GLY A 163 14.39 24.04 -31.65
CA GLY A 163 15.50 24.54 -30.84
C GLY A 163 16.55 23.47 -30.49
N GLY A 164 17.65 23.90 -29.87
CA GLY A 164 18.63 22.97 -29.29
C GLY A 164 18.04 22.12 -28.16
N MET A 165 18.76 21.05 -27.75
CA MET A 165 18.27 20.06 -26.78
C MET A 165 17.72 20.67 -25.48
N ARG A 166 18.39 21.71 -24.93
CA ARG A 166 17.94 22.41 -23.72
C ARG A 166 16.58 23.09 -23.89
N TRP A 167 16.38 23.74 -25.03
CA TRP A 167 15.13 24.43 -25.35
C TRP A 167 14.00 23.42 -25.60
N SER A 168 14.30 22.32 -26.30
CA SER A 168 13.35 21.24 -26.55
C SER A 168 12.85 20.61 -25.26
N LEU A 169 13.76 20.31 -24.32
CA LEU A 169 13.41 19.80 -22.99
C LEU A 169 12.58 20.80 -22.18
N ALA A 170 12.95 22.08 -22.20
CA ALA A 170 12.21 23.12 -21.49
C ALA A 170 10.78 23.31 -22.02
N LYS A 171 10.58 23.20 -23.35
CA LYS A 171 9.25 23.25 -23.97
C LYS A 171 8.43 21.98 -23.75
N ARG A 172 9.06 20.81 -23.64
CA ARG A 172 8.38 19.54 -23.32
C ARG A 172 7.93 19.48 -21.86
N PHE A 173 8.68 20.09 -20.94
CA PHE A 173 8.37 20.12 -19.52
C PHE A 173 8.19 21.56 -19.03
N PRO A 174 7.15 22.27 -19.50
CA PRO A 174 6.98 23.68 -19.18
C PRO A 174 6.72 23.88 -17.69
N GLY A 175 7.55 24.68 -17.02
CA GLY A 175 7.48 24.87 -15.57
C GLY A 175 7.89 23.64 -14.75
N GLY A 176 8.33 22.54 -15.38
CA GLY A 176 8.59 21.28 -14.69
C GLY A 176 9.70 21.40 -13.64
N VAL A 177 10.80 22.07 -13.97
CA VAL A 177 11.91 22.29 -13.03
C VAL A 177 11.47 23.13 -11.84
N ALA A 178 10.76 24.24 -12.07
CA ALA A 178 10.23 25.09 -11.00
C ALA A 178 9.25 24.34 -10.10
N SER A 179 8.38 23.49 -10.68
CA SER A 179 7.46 22.64 -9.91
C SER A 179 8.18 21.56 -9.09
N VAL A 180 9.22 20.92 -9.62
CA VAL A 180 10.03 19.93 -8.88
C VAL A 180 10.78 20.60 -7.74
N VAL A 181 11.41 21.75 -7.99
CA VAL A 181 12.09 22.53 -6.94
C VAL A 181 11.08 22.97 -5.87
N HIS A 182 9.89 23.42 -6.26
CA HIS A 182 8.81 23.75 -5.33
C HIS A 182 8.43 22.53 -4.47
N ALA A 183 8.18 21.38 -5.09
CA ALA A 183 7.77 20.17 -4.39
C ALA A 183 8.84 19.68 -3.40
N LEU A 184 10.10 19.56 -3.83
CA LEU A 184 11.20 19.12 -2.96
C LEU A 184 11.44 20.10 -1.81
N THR A 185 11.42 21.41 -2.09
CA THR A 185 11.59 22.44 -1.05
C THR A 185 10.42 22.42 -0.07
N ARG A 186 9.19 22.28 -0.57
CA ARG A 186 7.98 22.19 0.27
C ARG A 186 8.05 20.98 1.19
N VAL A 187 8.30 19.78 0.66
CA VAL A 187 8.39 18.54 1.45
C VAL A 187 9.48 18.65 2.51
N GLY A 188 10.68 19.13 2.14
CA GLY A 188 11.77 19.32 3.10
C GLY A 188 11.41 20.30 4.23
N LEU A 189 10.73 21.42 3.92
CA LEU A 189 10.29 22.38 4.92
C LEU A 189 9.14 21.86 5.80
N MET A 190 8.22 21.06 5.24
CA MET A 190 7.13 20.44 5.99
C MET A 190 7.64 19.43 7.01
N VAL A 191 8.49 18.49 6.57
CA VAL A 191 9.14 17.51 7.46
C VAL A 191 9.94 18.21 8.56
N GLY A 192 10.64 19.30 8.22
CA GLY A 192 11.34 20.13 9.19
C GLY A 192 10.40 20.78 10.21
N ALA A 193 9.26 21.32 9.77
CA ALA A 193 8.27 21.96 10.63
C ALA A 193 7.62 20.95 11.60
N GLU A 194 7.25 19.77 11.11
CA GLU A 194 6.70 18.69 11.94
C GLU A 194 7.69 18.18 12.96
N TYR A 195 8.96 17.98 12.57
CA TYR A 195 9.99 17.55 13.49
C TYR A 195 10.14 18.53 14.66
N VAL A 196 10.19 19.83 14.36
CA VAL A 196 10.29 20.88 15.39
C VAL A 196 9.05 20.92 16.29
N ILE A 197 7.85 20.83 15.70
CA ILE A 197 6.59 20.86 16.47
C ILE A 197 6.44 19.58 17.30
N GLY A 198 6.83 18.42 16.77
CA GLY A 198 6.83 17.14 17.48
C GLY A 198 7.74 17.18 18.70
N GLU A 199 8.96 17.70 18.56
CA GLU A 199 9.88 17.86 19.69
C GLU A 199 9.33 18.84 20.75
N LEU A 200 8.66 19.92 20.32
CA LEU A 200 7.97 20.85 21.22
C LEU A 200 6.78 20.19 21.94
N GLN A 201 6.03 19.32 21.25
CA GLN A 201 4.93 18.55 21.86
C GLN A 201 5.48 17.53 22.87
N ASP A 202 6.56 16.84 22.56
CA ASP A 202 7.22 15.90 23.47
C ASP A 202 7.79 16.59 24.70
N TRP A 203 8.42 17.75 24.51
CA TRP A 203 8.87 18.60 25.61
C TRP A 203 7.69 19.04 26.49
N ALA A 204 6.58 19.46 25.88
CA ALA A 204 5.36 19.82 26.59
C ALA A 204 4.77 18.65 27.39
N MET A 205 4.84 17.43 26.87
CA MET A 205 4.41 16.21 27.57
C MET A 205 5.29 15.89 28.77
N ARG A 206 6.61 16.07 28.65
CA ARG A 206 7.59 15.85 29.73
C ARG A 206 7.55 16.93 30.82
N SER A 207 7.06 18.13 30.49
CA SER A 207 6.95 19.23 31.44
C SER A 207 5.87 18.98 32.51
N LYS A 208 6.07 19.55 33.72
CA LYS A 208 5.11 19.50 34.84
C LYS A 208 3.91 20.45 34.65
N LEU A 209 3.40 20.58 33.44
CA LEU A 209 2.23 21.40 33.13
C LEU A 209 0.93 20.74 33.60
N SER A 210 -0.03 21.56 34.02
CA SER A 210 -1.40 21.11 34.31
C SER A 210 -2.05 20.51 33.06
N ARG A 211 -2.90 19.50 33.23
CA ARG A 211 -3.63 18.81 32.14
C ARG A 211 -4.36 19.79 31.21
N LYS A 212 -5.00 20.82 31.77
CA LYS A 212 -5.71 21.86 30.99
C LYS A 212 -4.77 22.76 30.19
N SER A 213 -3.54 22.98 30.68
CA SER A 213 -2.54 23.78 29.98
C SER A 213 -1.87 22.96 28.88
N ARG A 214 -1.65 21.67 29.10
CA ARG A 214 -1.13 20.73 28.11
C ARG A 214 -2.07 20.56 26.92
N GLU A 215 -3.37 20.40 27.17
CA GLU A 215 -4.35 20.30 26.09
C GLU A 215 -4.42 21.58 25.24
N ARG A 216 -4.39 22.75 25.90
CA ARG A 216 -4.33 24.05 25.21
C ARG A 216 -3.05 24.22 24.41
N LEU A 217 -1.91 23.80 24.95
CA LEU A 217 -0.63 23.86 24.27
C LEU A 217 -0.58 22.93 23.06
N HIS A 218 -1.11 21.72 23.17
CA HIS A 218 -1.18 20.78 22.05
C HIS A 218 -2.04 21.33 20.90
N LYS A 219 -3.25 21.81 21.19
CA LYS A 219 -4.11 22.50 20.21
C LYS A 219 -3.46 23.75 19.63
N GLY A 220 -2.75 24.52 20.47
CA GLY A 220 -2.00 25.69 20.03
C GLY A 220 -0.87 25.34 19.07
N LEU A 221 -0.08 24.30 19.37
CA LEU A 221 1.01 23.81 18.53
C LEU A 221 0.50 23.25 17.20
N GLU A 222 -0.67 22.60 17.19
CA GLU A 222 -1.34 22.16 15.97
C GLU A 222 -1.70 23.34 15.06
N HIS A 223 -2.28 24.41 15.62
CA HIS A 223 -2.55 25.63 14.85
C HIS A 223 -1.27 26.33 14.37
N VAL A 224 -0.19 26.29 15.16
CA VAL A 224 1.12 26.80 14.74
C VAL A 224 1.65 25.99 13.56
N LEU A 225 1.57 24.65 13.60
CA LEU A 225 1.98 23.79 12.50
C LEU A 225 1.19 24.09 11.22
N GLN A 226 -0.13 24.20 11.32
CA GLN A 226 -0.99 24.59 10.20
C GLN A 226 -0.62 25.97 9.64
N GLY A 227 -0.36 26.94 10.52
CA GLY A 227 0.11 28.27 10.15
C GLY A 227 1.48 28.26 9.45
N LEU A 228 2.41 27.42 9.91
CA LEU A 228 3.72 27.23 9.30
C LEU A 228 3.59 26.61 7.90
N ILE A 229 2.76 25.57 7.75
CA ILE A 229 2.48 24.93 6.46
C ILE A 229 1.89 25.94 5.46
N ALA A 230 0.90 26.74 5.89
CA ALA A 230 0.32 27.80 5.07
C ALA A 230 1.37 28.87 4.71
N GLY A 231 2.22 29.26 5.67
CA GLY A 231 3.32 30.19 5.48
C GLY A 231 4.35 29.70 4.45
N ILE A 232 4.75 28.42 4.53
CA ILE A 232 5.64 27.78 3.54
C ILE A 232 5.03 27.87 2.14
N CYS A 233 3.73 27.59 2.01
CA CYS A 233 3.04 27.69 0.72
C CYS A 233 3.02 29.12 0.17
N VAL A 234 2.84 30.13 1.04
CA VAL A 234 2.92 31.54 0.65
C VAL A 234 4.33 31.90 0.20
N VAL A 235 5.37 31.51 0.93
CA VAL A 235 6.77 31.83 0.60
C VAL A 235 7.21 31.18 -0.71
N LEU A 236 6.78 29.94 -0.98
CA LEU A 236 7.13 29.22 -2.21
C LEU A 236 6.23 29.56 -3.41
N MET A 237 5.24 30.43 -3.24
CA MET A 237 4.29 30.83 -4.28
C MET A 237 4.92 31.45 -5.54
N PRO A 238 6.03 32.22 -5.47
CA PRO A 238 6.72 32.73 -6.67
C PRO A 238 7.17 31.65 -7.65
N LEU A 239 7.61 30.48 -7.16
CA LEU A 239 7.99 29.34 -8.01
C LEU A 239 6.80 28.81 -8.78
N GLU A 240 5.67 28.66 -8.09
CA GLU A 240 4.43 28.17 -8.68
C GLU A 240 3.82 29.15 -9.66
N TYR A 241 3.83 30.43 -9.33
CA TYR A 241 3.39 31.49 -10.24
C TYR A 241 4.22 31.53 -11.51
N TYR A 242 5.55 31.40 -11.39
CA TYR A 242 6.45 31.32 -12.54
C TYR A 242 6.23 30.04 -13.36
N ALA A 243 6.08 28.89 -12.69
CA ALA A 243 5.78 27.62 -13.36
C ALA A 243 4.47 27.71 -14.14
N ALA A 244 3.42 28.30 -13.56
CA ALA A 244 2.15 28.55 -14.23
C ALA A 244 2.33 29.47 -15.45
N ALA A 245 3.09 30.57 -15.33
CA ALA A 245 3.37 31.46 -16.45
C ALA A 245 4.14 30.76 -17.59
N GLN A 246 5.04 29.83 -17.28
CA GLN A 246 5.74 29.00 -18.27
C GLN A 246 4.80 27.97 -18.93
N ARG A 247 3.90 27.33 -18.16
CA ARG A 247 2.88 26.43 -18.70
C ARG A 247 1.94 27.14 -19.68
N LEU A 248 1.61 28.39 -19.39
CA LEU A 248 0.79 29.24 -20.27
C LEU A 248 1.54 29.79 -21.48
N ASP A 249 2.84 29.49 -21.63
CA ASP A 249 3.75 30.03 -22.65
C ASP A 249 3.82 31.57 -22.65
N LEU A 250 3.62 32.20 -21.49
CA LEU A 250 3.72 33.66 -21.32
C LEU A 250 5.12 34.07 -20.86
N ALA A 251 5.73 33.27 -19.98
CA ALA A 251 7.12 33.39 -19.58
C ALA A 251 8.02 32.60 -20.54
N PRO A 252 9.27 33.04 -20.79
CA PRO A 252 10.19 32.29 -21.64
C PRO A 252 10.49 30.91 -21.02
N ALA A 253 10.71 29.92 -21.89
CA ALA A 253 11.05 28.54 -21.47
C ALA A 253 12.43 28.47 -20.79
N LEU A 254 13.32 29.43 -21.08
CA LEU A 254 14.61 29.60 -20.44
C LEU A 254 14.71 31.05 -19.95
N PRO A 255 15.16 31.30 -18.71
CA PRO A 255 15.64 30.33 -17.70
C PRO A 255 14.53 29.41 -17.15
N THR A 256 14.90 28.24 -16.61
CA THR A 256 13.93 27.28 -16.03
C THR A 256 13.46 27.65 -14.63
N LEU A 257 14.18 28.55 -13.96
CA LEU A 257 13.87 29.05 -12.63
C LEU A 257 13.80 30.58 -12.67
N PRO A 258 12.97 31.19 -11.83
CA PRO A 258 12.93 32.63 -11.74
C PRO A 258 14.19 33.14 -11.02
N GLY A 259 14.61 34.36 -11.35
CA GLY A 259 15.76 34.99 -10.68
C GLY A 259 15.48 35.25 -9.21
N PHE A 260 16.51 35.23 -8.35
CA PHE A 260 16.34 35.41 -6.89
C PHE A 260 15.56 36.66 -6.47
N GLN A 261 15.59 37.71 -7.28
CA GLN A 261 14.82 38.95 -7.03
C GLN A 261 13.31 38.72 -6.99
N SER A 262 12.80 37.67 -7.64
CA SER A 262 11.37 37.35 -7.68
C SER A 262 10.80 36.89 -6.35
N PHE A 263 11.67 36.38 -5.46
CA PHE A 263 11.32 35.86 -4.13
C PHE A 263 11.32 36.94 -3.04
N LEU A 264 11.84 38.13 -3.35
CA LEU A 264 11.92 39.20 -2.37
C LEU A 264 10.52 39.68 -1.94
N PRO A 265 10.37 40.30 -0.77
CA PRO A 265 9.10 40.86 -0.32
C PRO A 265 8.47 41.86 -1.30
N THR A 266 7.19 42.16 -1.10
CA THR A 266 6.35 43.03 -1.96
C THR A 266 6.90 44.43 -2.22
N GLN A 267 7.90 44.87 -1.44
CA GLN A 267 8.56 46.17 -1.55
C GLN A 267 9.43 46.29 -2.81
N TYR A 268 9.92 45.17 -3.35
CA TYR A 268 10.79 45.17 -4.53
C TYR A 268 9.99 45.16 -5.83
N ALA A 269 10.38 45.98 -6.80
CA ALA A 269 9.66 46.10 -8.08
C ALA A 269 9.69 44.80 -8.92
N GLY A 270 10.79 44.03 -8.84
CA GLY A 270 10.93 42.73 -9.51
C GLY A 270 10.38 41.53 -8.73
N SER A 271 9.69 41.75 -7.60
CA SER A 271 9.11 40.68 -6.80
C SER A 271 7.81 40.15 -7.42
N PHE A 272 7.68 38.81 -7.48
CA PHE A 272 6.39 38.21 -7.83
C PHE A 272 5.36 38.38 -6.71
N HIS A 273 5.75 38.41 -5.43
CA HIS A 273 4.80 38.62 -4.34
C HIS A 273 4.02 39.93 -4.48
N ARG A 274 4.67 40.98 -4.99
CA ARG A 274 3.98 42.25 -5.26
C ARG A 274 2.82 42.05 -6.24
N HIS A 275 3.02 41.26 -7.28
CA HIS A 275 2.06 41.07 -8.36
C HIS A 275 1.01 40.00 -8.02
N ILE A 276 1.44 38.91 -7.40
CA ILE A 276 0.62 37.78 -6.96
C ILE A 276 -0.54 38.22 -6.06
N TRP A 277 -0.30 39.15 -5.14
CA TRP A 277 -1.31 39.60 -4.17
C TRP A 277 -2.09 40.85 -4.62
N ASN A 278 -1.73 41.44 -5.76
CA ASN A 278 -2.44 42.57 -6.32
C ASN A 278 -3.68 42.09 -7.11
N GLY A 279 -4.85 42.20 -6.48
CA GLY A 279 -6.14 42.04 -7.17
C GLY A 279 -6.57 43.30 -7.93
N ARG A 280 -7.76 43.24 -8.53
CA ARG A 280 -8.36 44.37 -9.25
C ARG A 280 -8.56 45.59 -8.32
N PRO A 281 -8.47 46.82 -8.84
CA PRO A 281 -8.70 48.03 -8.05
C PRO A 281 -10.15 48.04 -7.51
N GLY A 282 -10.27 47.97 -6.19
CA GLY A 282 -11.51 47.86 -5.42
C GLY A 282 -11.20 47.91 -3.92
N SER A 283 -12.11 47.43 -3.05
CA SER A 283 -11.80 47.32 -1.62
C SER A 283 -10.62 46.36 -1.40
N ARG A 284 -9.69 46.68 -0.48
CA ARG A 284 -8.47 45.89 -0.25
C ARG A 284 -8.75 44.41 0.03
N LEU A 285 -9.85 44.11 0.74
CA LEU A 285 -10.28 42.74 1.04
C LEU A 285 -10.75 42.00 -0.22
N MET A 286 -11.56 42.65 -1.07
CA MET A 286 -12.03 42.07 -2.33
C MET A 286 -10.86 41.87 -3.31
N GLY A 287 -9.90 42.80 -3.32
CA GLY A 287 -8.67 42.68 -4.08
C GLY A 287 -7.81 41.49 -3.64
N LEU A 288 -7.70 41.25 -2.34
CA LEU A 288 -6.94 40.10 -1.83
C LEU A 288 -7.58 38.76 -2.23
N VAL A 289 -8.90 38.64 -2.10
CA VAL A 289 -9.65 37.41 -2.44
C VAL A 289 -9.69 37.15 -3.94
N THR A 290 -9.67 38.19 -4.77
CA THR A 290 -9.64 38.08 -6.24
C THR A 290 -8.23 38.09 -6.84
N SER A 291 -7.20 38.05 -5.99
CA SER A 291 -5.81 38.02 -6.43
C SER A 291 -5.45 36.66 -7.03
N PRO A 292 -4.51 36.60 -8.00
CA PRO A 292 -4.04 35.32 -8.53
C PRO A 292 -3.37 34.46 -7.45
N GLY A 293 -2.76 35.08 -6.43
CA GLY A 293 -2.21 34.37 -5.28
C GLY A 293 -3.26 33.67 -4.43
N ALA A 294 -4.41 34.32 -4.18
CA ALA A 294 -5.50 33.69 -3.45
C ALA A 294 -6.09 32.51 -4.24
N PHE A 295 -6.31 32.65 -5.55
CA PHE A 295 -6.78 31.55 -6.38
C PHE A 295 -5.79 30.39 -6.43
N LEU A 296 -4.50 30.68 -6.61
CA LEU A 296 -3.45 29.67 -6.65
C LEU A 296 -3.33 28.97 -5.29
N PHE A 297 -3.41 29.71 -4.19
CA PHE A 297 -3.40 29.15 -2.84
C PHE A 297 -4.60 28.22 -2.61
N ILE A 298 -5.83 28.68 -2.91
CA ILE A 298 -7.05 27.87 -2.76
C ILE A 298 -6.99 26.64 -3.64
N TYR A 299 -6.60 26.79 -4.92
CA TYR A 299 -6.45 25.67 -5.86
C TYR A 299 -5.46 24.62 -5.34
N ARG A 300 -4.29 25.08 -4.88
CA ARG A 300 -3.25 24.19 -4.39
C ARG A 300 -3.64 23.50 -3.11
N MET A 301 -4.27 24.20 -2.17
CA MET A 301 -4.80 23.56 -0.96
C MET A 301 -5.83 22.49 -1.33
N LEU A 302 -6.74 22.78 -2.28
CA LEU A 302 -7.78 21.84 -2.69
C LEU A 302 -7.21 20.62 -3.42
N PHE A 303 -6.12 20.79 -4.18
CA PHE A 303 -5.46 19.71 -4.90
C PHE A 303 -4.53 18.88 -4.01
N TYR A 304 -3.74 19.52 -3.14
CA TYR A 304 -2.83 18.82 -2.24
C TYR A 304 -3.60 17.94 -1.25
N ASP A 305 -4.72 18.41 -0.71
CA ASP A 305 -5.47 17.59 0.25
C ASP A 305 -6.32 16.49 -0.40
N ALA A 306 -6.55 16.58 -1.72
CA ALA A 306 -7.15 15.49 -2.48
C ALA A 306 -6.16 14.38 -2.83
N THR A 307 -4.84 14.65 -2.78
CA THR A 307 -3.79 13.74 -3.29
C THR A 307 -2.77 13.31 -2.24
N ASP A 308 -2.59 14.09 -1.17
CA ASP A 308 -1.58 13.89 -0.13
C ASP A 308 -2.29 13.65 1.21
N SER A 309 -2.45 12.38 1.59
CA SER A 309 -3.15 11.97 2.83
C SER A 309 -2.36 12.26 4.11
N VAL A 310 -1.09 12.67 3.98
CA VAL A 310 -0.18 12.78 5.13
C VAL A 310 -0.35 14.11 5.87
N PHE A 311 -0.62 15.22 5.17
CA PHE A 311 -0.78 16.56 5.78
C PHE A 311 -1.98 17.35 5.24
N PRO A 312 -3.22 16.90 5.52
CA PRO A 312 -4.43 17.60 5.08
C PRO A 312 -4.56 18.97 5.77
N VAL A 313 -4.36 20.05 5.02
CA VAL A 313 -4.61 21.42 5.49
C VAL A 313 -6.13 21.70 5.58
N PHE A 314 -6.94 20.93 4.86
CA PHE A 314 -8.38 21.05 4.70
C PHE A 314 -9.20 20.44 5.84
N HIS A 315 -8.60 19.81 6.86
CA HIS A 315 -9.31 19.52 8.12
C HIS A 315 -9.89 20.78 8.79
N LEU A 316 -9.45 21.97 8.37
CA LEU A 316 -10.01 23.25 8.77
C LEU A 316 -11.33 23.62 8.05
N ILE A 317 -11.64 22.99 6.91
CA ILE A 317 -12.74 23.38 6.01
C ILE A 317 -13.74 22.23 5.75
N THR A 318 -13.28 20.97 5.69
CA THR A 318 -14.11 19.79 5.42
C THR A 318 -13.75 18.63 6.34
N ASP A 319 -14.77 17.89 6.76
CA ASP A 319 -14.60 16.68 7.59
C ASP A 319 -14.38 15.42 6.71
N PHE A 320 -14.44 15.54 5.37
CA PHE A 320 -14.43 14.40 4.44
C PHE A 320 -13.03 14.11 3.88
N THR A 321 -12.57 12.87 4.04
CA THR A 321 -11.34 12.35 3.44
C THR A 321 -11.65 11.35 2.32
N PHE A 322 -10.84 11.33 1.26
CA PHE A 322 -10.97 10.32 0.21
C PHE A 322 -10.62 8.94 0.78
N PRO A 323 -11.55 7.98 0.76
CA PRO A 323 -11.30 6.64 1.26
C PRO A 323 -10.49 5.83 0.24
N ASP A 324 -9.64 4.95 0.76
CA ASP A 324 -8.86 4.03 -0.06
C ASP A 324 -9.80 3.10 -0.86
N VAL A 325 -9.30 2.53 -1.95
CA VAL A 325 -10.03 1.56 -2.77
C VAL A 325 -10.52 0.37 -1.94
N ASN A 326 -9.81 0.03 -0.86
CA ASN A 326 -10.13 -1.09 0.03
C ASN A 326 -11.17 -0.78 1.11
N ASP A 327 -11.48 0.50 1.35
CA ASP A 327 -12.38 0.90 2.44
C ASP A 327 -13.83 0.49 2.18
N ASP A 328 -14.54 0.11 3.25
CA ASP A 328 -15.94 -0.29 3.15
C ASP A 328 -16.81 0.93 2.79
N PRO A 329 -17.47 0.93 1.62
CA PRO A 329 -18.33 2.03 1.19
C PRO A 329 -19.48 2.32 2.16
N LEU A 330 -19.84 1.36 3.02
CA LEU A 330 -20.88 1.52 4.03
C LEU A 330 -20.41 2.23 5.30
N LYS A 331 -19.10 2.22 5.59
CA LYS A 331 -18.51 2.86 6.78
C LYS A 331 -18.21 4.35 6.57
N ILE A 332 -18.30 4.84 5.33
CA ILE A 332 -17.98 6.23 4.99
C ILE A 332 -19.12 7.16 5.39
N SER A 333 -18.81 8.14 6.23
CA SER A 333 -19.75 9.17 6.64
C SER A 333 -20.11 10.08 5.47
N ARG A 334 -21.41 10.30 5.27
CA ARG A 334 -21.91 11.19 4.22
C ARG A 334 -21.92 12.65 4.71
N PRO A 335 -21.07 13.53 4.17
CA PRO A 335 -21.13 14.95 4.49
C PRO A 335 -22.47 15.55 4.04
N LYS A 336 -23.03 16.45 4.85
CA LYS A 336 -24.26 17.18 4.53
C LYS A 336 -23.88 18.49 3.84
N PHE A 337 -24.45 18.75 2.67
CA PHE A 337 -24.14 19.95 1.86
C PHE A 337 -24.21 21.28 2.64
N HIS A 338 -25.16 21.43 3.57
CA HIS A 338 -25.31 22.67 4.36
C HIS A 338 -24.20 22.89 5.39
N ARG A 339 -23.55 21.82 5.87
CA ARG A 339 -22.48 21.88 6.87
C ARG A 339 -21.11 21.83 6.22
N ASP A 340 -20.99 21.04 5.16
CA ASP A 340 -19.75 20.79 4.45
C ASP A 340 -20.04 20.66 2.95
N PRO A 341 -20.14 21.79 2.23
CA PRO A 341 -20.45 21.78 0.80
C PRO A 341 -19.28 21.21 -0.02
N VAL A 342 -18.03 21.46 0.41
CA VAL A 342 -16.83 20.96 -0.27
C VAL A 342 -16.75 19.44 -0.12
N GLY A 343 -16.83 18.93 1.11
CA GLY A 343 -16.86 17.50 1.37
C GLY A 343 -18.03 16.80 0.67
N TRP A 344 -19.19 17.45 0.56
CA TRP A 344 -20.32 16.90 -0.21
C TRP A 344 -19.99 16.70 -1.69
N VAL A 345 -19.31 17.66 -2.33
CA VAL A 345 -18.88 17.53 -3.74
C VAL A 345 -17.84 16.41 -3.90
N LEU A 346 -16.84 16.36 -3.01
CA LEU A 346 -15.83 15.30 -3.02
C LEU A 346 -16.47 13.91 -2.82
N TYR A 347 -17.45 13.81 -1.93
CA TYR A 347 -18.23 12.58 -1.72
C TYR A 347 -19.03 12.16 -2.97
N GLN A 348 -19.56 13.09 -3.76
CA GLN A 348 -20.21 12.74 -5.03
C GLN A 348 -19.21 12.16 -6.05
N CYS A 349 -17.99 12.71 -6.11
CA CYS A 349 -16.91 12.18 -6.96
C CYS A 349 -16.58 10.73 -6.56
N TYR A 350 -16.41 10.50 -5.25
CA TYR A 350 -16.19 9.17 -4.69
C TYR A 350 -17.30 8.17 -5.08
N ILE A 351 -18.59 8.55 -4.97
CA ILE A 351 -19.70 7.67 -5.37
C ILE A 351 -19.61 7.30 -6.85
N LEU A 352 -19.29 8.28 -7.71
CA LEU A 352 -19.18 8.06 -9.15
C LEU A 352 -18.05 7.08 -9.47
N ARG A 353 -16.87 7.25 -8.86
CA ARG A 353 -15.77 6.29 -8.95
C ARG A 353 -16.20 4.91 -8.48
N SER A 354 -16.76 4.80 -7.28
CA SER A 354 -17.15 3.52 -6.69
C SER A 354 -18.12 2.76 -7.60
N ARG A 355 -19.12 3.46 -8.17
CA ARG A 355 -20.05 2.88 -9.15
C ARG A 355 -19.37 2.48 -10.45
N PHE A 356 -18.43 3.27 -10.93
CA PHE A 356 -17.66 2.95 -12.14
C PHE A 356 -16.83 1.68 -11.94
N LEU A 357 -16.05 1.61 -10.86
CA LEU A 357 -15.24 0.44 -10.50
C LEU A 357 -16.11 -0.82 -10.36
N GLN A 358 -17.22 -0.74 -9.62
CA GLN A 358 -18.19 -1.83 -9.50
C GLN A 358 -18.72 -2.32 -10.85
N ARG A 359 -19.12 -1.41 -11.74
CA ARG A 359 -19.62 -1.75 -13.09
C ARG A 359 -18.55 -2.37 -13.97
N SER A 360 -17.31 -1.93 -13.83
CA SER A 360 -16.16 -2.48 -14.56
C SER A 360 -15.69 -3.84 -14.04
N GLY A 361 -16.38 -4.44 -13.06
CA GLY A 361 -16.07 -5.76 -12.51
C GLY A 361 -14.95 -5.73 -11.45
N TRP A 362 -14.47 -4.55 -11.08
CA TRP A 362 -13.50 -4.34 -10.01
C TRP A 362 -14.26 -4.14 -8.70
N PHE A 363 -14.91 -5.21 -8.24
CA PHE A 363 -15.53 -5.22 -6.93
C PHE A 363 -14.45 -5.44 -5.88
N VAL A 364 -14.44 -4.62 -4.83
CA VAL A 364 -13.74 -4.95 -3.59
C VAL A 364 -14.38 -6.23 -3.07
N VAL A 365 -13.71 -7.36 -3.28
CA VAL A 365 -14.15 -8.65 -2.74
C VAL A 365 -14.21 -8.47 -1.23
N LYS A 366 -15.41 -8.52 -0.66
CA LYS A 366 -15.65 -8.45 0.80
C LYS A 366 -14.74 -9.44 1.51
N ARG A 367 -13.63 -8.96 2.09
CA ARG A 367 -12.96 -9.68 3.16
C ARG A 367 -13.69 -9.29 4.42
N ASN A 368 -14.64 -10.12 4.87
CA ASN A 368 -15.23 -9.96 6.20
C ASN A 368 -14.06 -9.78 7.18
N GLU A 369 -13.99 -8.70 7.95
CA GLU A 369 -12.89 -8.49 8.94
C GLU A 369 -12.82 -9.65 9.93
N ASN A 370 -13.98 -10.19 10.32
CA ASN A 370 -14.09 -11.42 11.13
C ASN A 370 -13.57 -12.67 10.42
N ARG A 371 -13.50 -12.65 9.08
CA ARG A 371 -12.91 -13.68 8.22
C ARG A 371 -11.44 -13.39 7.91
N ALA A 372 -10.98 -12.14 7.95
CA ALA A 372 -9.55 -11.82 7.82
C ALA A 372 -8.77 -12.23 9.07
N LEU A 373 -9.31 -11.95 10.26
CA LEU A 373 -8.77 -12.44 11.53
C LEU A 373 -8.89 -13.96 11.62
N ARG A 374 -10.07 -14.51 11.28
CA ARG A 374 -10.21 -15.96 11.16
C ARG A 374 -9.35 -16.57 10.09
N ASP A 375 -9.04 -15.96 8.95
CA ASP A 375 -8.18 -16.55 7.91
C ASP A 375 -6.69 -16.35 8.23
N ILE A 376 -6.30 -15.34 9.02
CA ILE A 376 -4.95 -15.27 9.60
C ILE A 376 -4.75 -16.41 10.61
N GLU A 377 -5.82 -16.85 11.29
CA GLU A 377 -5.85 -18.01 12.19
C GLU A 377 -6.15 -19.37 11.48
N GLU A 378 -7.04 -19.41 10.49
CA GLU A 378 -7.63 -20.58 9.81
C GLU A 378 -6.92 -20.91 8.48
N ALA A 379 -6.17 -19.98 7.88
CA ALA A 379 -5.15 -20.37 6.88
C ALA A 379 -4.00 -21.16 7.53
N ASN A 380 -3.95 -21.24 8.87
CA ASN A 380 -3.10 -22.17 9.59
C ASN A 380 -3.74 -23.55 9.79
N ILE A 381 -5.04 -23.76 9.47
CA ILE A 381 -5.74 -25.02 9.75
C ILE A 381 -6.82 -25.28 8.69
N ARG A 382 -6.45 -25.66 7.46
CA ARG A 382 -7.30 -26.56 6.65
C ARG A 382 -6.45 -27.57 5.90
N PRO A 383 -6.48 -28.86 6.27
CA PRO A 383 -6.32 -29.92 5.28
C PRO A 383 -7.42 -29.75 4.24
N VAL A 384 -7.05 -29.96 2.97
CA VAL A 384 -7.91 -29.91 1.79
C VAL A 384 -9.17 -30.74 2.03
N SER A 385 -10.28 -30.12 2.44
CA SER A 385 -11.58 -30.75 2.38
C SER A 385 -12.19 -30.47 1.01
N ALA A 386 -12.57 -31.56 0.35
CA ALA A 386 -13.01 -31.61 -1.03
C ALA A 386 -14.14 -30.61 -1.34
N GLY A 387 -13.98 -29.84 -2.43
CA GLY A 387 -15.14 -29.45 -3.24
C GLY A 387 -15.16 -28.04 -3.83
N LYS A 388 -14.51 -27.03 -3.24
CA LYS A 388 -14.45 -25.69 -3.87
C LYS A 388 -13.25 -24.89 -3.40
N VAL A 389 -12.17 -24.95 -4.19
CA VAL A 389 -11.02 -24.04 -4.04
C VAL A 389 -11.49 -22.66 -4.51
N ILE A 390 -11.83 -21.78 -3.57
CA ILE A 390 -11.89 -20.35 -3.88
C ILE A 390 -10.43 -19.92 -4.00
N PRO A 391 -9.96 -19.46 -5.16
CA PRO A 391 -8.59 -18.99 -5.28
C PRO A 391 -8.39 -17.83 -4.29
N ILE A 392 -7.51 -18.02 -3.31
CA ILE A 392 -7.08 -16.94 -2.43
C ILE A 392 -6.24 -16.01 -3.29
N HIS A 393 -6.83 -14.92 -3.74
CA HIS A 393 -6.11 -13.88 -4.47
C HIS A 393 -5.10 -13.22 -3.51
N ARG A 394 -3.82 -13.24 -3.90
CA ARG A 394 -2.74 -12.54 -3.19
C ARG A 394 -2.95 -11.04 -3.38
N SER A 395 -3.20 -10.33 -2.29
CA SER A 395 -3.42 -8.88 -2.29
C SER A 395 -2.14 -8.21 -1.77
N THR A 396 -1.26 -7.84 -2.68
CA THR A 396 -0.03 -7.07 -2.43
C THR A 396 -0.14 -5.72 -3.13
N VAL A 397 0.65 -4.72 -2.73
CA VAL A 397 0.66 -3.41 -3.43
C VAL A 397 0.98 -3.58 -4.91
N LEU A 398 1.90 -4.50 -5.26
CA LEU A 398 2.20 -4.80 -6.66
C LEU A 398 0.97 -5.27 -7.45
N ALA A 399 0.12 -6.12 -6.86
CA ALA A 399 -1.12 -6.60 -7.49
C ALA A 399 -2.21 -5.52 -7.56
N GLN A 400 -2.23 -4.59 -6.62
CA GLN A 400 -3.21 -3.50 -6.55
C GLN A 400 -2.83 -2.28 -7.39
N LEU A 401 -1.55 -2.12 -7.76
CA LEU A 401 -1.06 -0.92 -8.45
C LEU A 401 -1.88 -0.52 -9.70
N PRO A 402 -2.26 -1.43 -10.63
CA PRO A 402 -3.03 -1.03 -11.81
C PRO A 402 -4.43 -0.52 -11.46
N ILE A 403 -5.11 -1.14 -10.49
CA ILE A 403 -6.46 -0.72 -10.09
C ILE A 403 -6.41 0.61 -9.32
N GLN A 404 -5.40 0.79 -8.48
CA GLN A 404 -5.19 2.05 -7.75
C GLN A 404 -4.92 3.19 -8.74
N PHE A 405 -4.02 2.99 -9.71
CA PHE A 405 -3.79 3.98 -10.77
C PHE A 405 -5.08 4.32 -11.55
N LEU A 406 -5.87 3.31 -11.91
CA LEU A 406 -7.14 3.54 -12.62
C LEU A 406 -8.15 4.31 -11.76
N ALA A 407 -8.24 3.99 -10.47
CA ALA A 407 -9.08 4.69 -9.52
C ALA A 407 -8.67 6.16 -9.41
N ASP A 408 -7.37 6.43 -9.23
CA ASP A 408 -6.79 7.77 -9.13
C ASP A 408 -7.00 8.58 -10.41
N ALA A 409 -6.84 7.96 -11.59
CA ALA A 409 -7.07 8.61 -12.88
C ALA A 409 -8.55 9.01 -13.07
N VAL A 410 -9.49 8.15 -12.66
CA VAL A 410 -10.93 8.47 -12.72
C VAL A 410 -11.29 9.59 -11.74
N ASP A 411 -10.81 9.52 -10.49
CA ASP A 411 -11.03 10.57 -9.50
C ASP A 411 -10.42 11.89 -9.96
N GLY A 412 -9.18 11.86 -10.44
CA GLY A 412 -8.48 13.02 -10.99
C GLY A 412 -9.24 13.67 -12.14
N LEU A 413 -9.76 12.88 -13.09
CA LEU A 413 -10.57 13.38 -14.20
C LEU A 413 -11.87 14.04 -13.72
N LEU A 414 -12.62 13.40 -12.82
CA LEU A 414 -13.88 13.93 -12.30
C LEU A 414 -13.66 15.21 -11.49
N CYS A 415 -12.69 15.19 -10.58
CA CYS A 415 -12.27 16.36 -9.81
C CYS A 415 -11.83 17.49 -10.73
N ARG A 416 -11.09 17.19 -11.79
CA ARG A 416 -10.70 18.19 -12.78
C ARG A 416 -11.91 18.78 -13.49
N ILE A 417 -12.82 17.95 -14.01
CA ILE A 417 -14.03 18.43 -14.72
C ILE A 417 -14.84 19.39 -13.85
N ILE A 418 -15.00 19.08 -12.57
CA ILE A 418 -15.71 19.94 -11.61
C ILE A 418 -14.95 21.24 -11.35
N ASN A 419 -13.62 21.17 -11.23
CA ASN A 419 -12.77 22.31 -10.95
C ASN A 419 -12.37 23.12 -12.20
N LEU A 420 -12.70 22.67 -13.41
CA LEU A 420 -12.36 23.35 -14.68
C LEU A 420 -12.73 24.83 -14.69
N PRO A 421 -13.93 25.27 -14.24
CA PRO A 421 -14.27 26.69 -14.24
C PRO A 421 -13.35 27.50 -13.32
N PHE A 422 -13.00 26.94 -12.17
CA PHE A 422 -12.13 27.56 -11.19
C PHE A 422 -10.67 27.58 -11.68
N GLU A 423 -10.18 26.47 -12.24
CA GLU A 423 -8.86 26.38 -12.88
C GLU A 423 -8.74 27.41 -14.01
N ALA A 424 -9.73 27.50 -14.89
CA ALA A 424 -9.73 28.48 -15.98
C ALA A 424 -9.71 29.92 -15.47
N LEU A 425 -10.49 30.22 -14.41
CA LEU A 425 -10.50 31.55 -13.79
C LEU A 425 -9.14 31.88 -13.15
N MET A 426 -8.55 30.94 -12.41
CA MET A 426 -7.22 31.07 -11.85
C MET A 426 -6.19 31.32 -12.95
N MET A 427 -6.15 30.50 -14.00
CA MET A 427 -5.17 30.65 -15.08
C MET A 427 -5.34 31.97 -15.83
N ARG A 428 -6.58 32.44 -16.06
CA ARG A 428 -6.84 33.76 -16.67
C ARG A 428 -6.40 34.92 -15.78
N THR A 429 -6.60 34.83 -14.45
CA THR A 429 -6.08 35.86 -13.53
C THR A 429 -4.57 35.92 -13.53
N ILE A 430 -3.89 34.76 -13.50
CA ILE A 430 -2.44 34.66 -13.59
C ILE A 430 -1.95 35.27 -14.91
N ALA A 431 -2.56 34.89 -16.04
CA ALA A 431 -2.19 35.40 -17.36
C ALA A 431 -2.32 36.93 -17.46
N ALA A 432 -3.47 37.47 -17.05
CA ALA A 432 -3.72 38.91 -17.09
C ALA A 432 -2.74 39.68 -16.19
N ASN A 433 -2.45 39.16 -15.00
CA ASN A 433 -1.52 39.79 -14.06
C ASN A 433 -0.06 39.71 -14.56
N PHE A 434 0.35 38.56 -15.11
CA PHE A 434 1.70 38.38 -15.63
C PHE A 434 1.98 39.29 -16.84
N LEU A 435 1.02 39.41 -17.75
CA LEU A 435 1.13 40.32 -18.90
C LEU A 435 1.13 41.79 -18.50
N ALA A 436 0.50 42.16 -17.39
CA ALA A 436 0.56 43.52 -16.84
C ALA A 436 1.88 43.80 -16.10
N SER A 437 2.64 42.77 -15.73
CA SER A 437 3.90 42.91 -14.99
C SER A 437 5.07 43.35 -15.89
N SER A 438 6.15 43.85 -15.29
CA SER A 438 7.38 44.25 -16.00
C SER A 438 8.31 43.10 -16.39
N HIS A 439 7.93 41.84 -16.13
CA HIS A 439 8.76 40.67 -16.40
C HIS A 439 8.89 40.39 -17.90
N GLU A 440 9.92 39.62 -18.25
CA GLU A 440 10.17 39.14 -19.61
C GLU A 440 9.00 38.25 -20.08
N LYS A 441 8.52 38.52 -21.30
CA LYS A 441 7.36 37.86 -21.90
C LYS A 441 7.77 37.24 -23.23
N THR A 442 7.15 36.12 -23.57
CA THR A 442 7.28 35.54 -24.91
C THR A 442 6.61 36.42 -25.96
N ILE A 443 7.10 36.33 -27.21
CA ILE A 443 6.47 36.98 -28.36
C ILE A 443 5.00 36.51 -28.51
N VAL A 444 4.76 35.20 -28.32
CA VAL A 444 3.42 34.60 -28.36
C VAL A 444 2.51 35.22 -27.30
N GLY A 445 2.98 35.35 -26.06
CA GLY A 445 2.24 35.99 -24.98
C GLY A 445 1.87 37.43 -25.29
N ILE A 446 2.81 38.23 -25.81
CA ILE A 446 2.56 39.63 -26.20
C ILE A 446 1.53 39.72 -27.33
N MET A 447 1.66 38.90 -28.38
CA MET A 447 0.74 38.93 -29.53
C MET A 447 -0.66 38.43 -29.17
N SER A 448 -0.76 37.53 -28.20
CA SER A 448 -2.02 36.97 -27.70
C SER A 448 -2.75 37.85 -26.68
N ALA A 449 -2.09 38.86 -26.10
CA ALA A 449 -2.58 39.61 -24.94
C ALA A 449 -3.98 40.23 -25.15
N SER A 450 -4.27 40.72 -26.36
CA SER A 450 -5.57 41.31 -26.72
C SER A 450 -6.68 40.27 -26.96
N ARG A 451 -6.33 38.99 -27.10
CA ARG A 451 -7.24 37.89 -27.45
C ARG A 451 -7.61 37.01 -26.25
N LEU A 452 -6.83 37.09 -25.18
CA LEU A 452 -7.05 36.30 -23.96
C LEU A 452 -8.42 36.58 -23.34
N TYR A 453 -9.01 35.56 -22.76
CA TYR A 453 -10.26 35.70 -22.02
C TYR A 453 -10.03 36.47 -20.72
N ALA A 454 -10.93 37.41 -20.40
CA ALA A 454 -10.85 38.09 -19.12
C ALA A 454 -11.18 37.12 -17.95
N PRO A 455 -10.78 37.41 -16.70
CA PRO A 455 -10.93 36.43 -15.63
C PRO A 455 -12.36 36.17 -15.12
N LEU A 456 -13.17 37.22 -14.91
CA LEU A 456 -14.48 37.12 -14.23
C LEU A 456 -15.70 37.32 -15.14
N LEU A 457 -15.55 38.11 -16.21
CA LEU A 457 -16.67 38.57 -17.07
C LEU A 457 -16.36 38.48 -18.57
N GLY A 458 -15.15 38.07 -18.93
CA GLY A 458 -14.75 37.76 -20.30
C GLY A 458 -14.51 36.27 -20.40
N GLY A 459 -14.89 35.66 -21.50
CA GLY A 459 -14.82 34.21 -21.57
C GLY A 459 -15.53 33.68 -22.80
N PRO A 460 -15.65 32.36 -22.92
CA PRO A 460 -16.39 31.75 -24.01
C PRO A 460 -17.85 32.26 -24.08
N PHE A 461 -18.44 32.61 -22.94
CA PHE A 461 -19.79 33.19 -22.85
C PHE A 461 -19.92 34.58 -23.49
N SER A 462 -18.84 35.37 -23.55
CA SER A 462 -18.87 36.71 -24.15
C SER A 462 -18.75 36.68 -25.68
N ARG A 463 -18.47 35.51 -26.29
CA ARG A 463 -18.35 35.32 -27.75
C ARG A 463 -19.58 34.63 -28.37
N GLY A 464 -20.71 34.56 -27.64
CA GLY A 464 -21.94 33.92 -28.10
C GLY A 464 -21.90 32.38 -28.08
N GLY A 465 -23.01 31.75 -28.49
CA GLY A 465 -23.19 30.29 -28.40
C GLY A 465 -22.20 29.48 -29.24
N SER A 466 -21.82 29.97 -30.43
CA SER A 466 -20.84 29.31 -31.30
C SER A 466 -19.43 29.34 -30.69
N GLY A 467 -19.02 30.47 -30.08
CA GLY A 467 -17.75 30.60 -29.38
C GLY A 467 -17.67 29.72 -28.13
N LEU A 468 -18.78 29.56 -27.41
CA LEU A 468 -18.88 28.63 -26.29
C LEU A 468 -18.74 27.17 -26.74
N GLY A 469 -19.43 26.78 -27.80
CA GLY A 469 -19.33 25.43 -28.37
C GLY A 469 -17.90 25.09 -28.82
N GLN A 470 -17.22 26.01 -29.50
CA GLN A 470 -15.82 25.83 -29.90
C GLN A 470 -14.88 25.69 -28.71
N TYR A 471 -15.06 26.53 -27.68
CA TYR A 471 -14.28 26.45 -26.44
C TYR A 471 -14.49 25.11 -25.72
N MET A 472 -15.74 24.69 -25.55
CA MET A 472 -16.06 23.41 -24.91
C MET A 472 -15.52 22.23 -25.72
N SER A 473 -15.62 22.27 -27.06
CA SER A 473 -15.07 21.24 -27.95
C SER A 473 -13.55 21.15 -27.82
N ARG A 474 -12.82 22.28 -27.84
CA ARG A 474 -11.36 22.29 -27.68
C ARG A 474 -10.93 21.78 -26.30
N THR A 475 -11.60 22.24 -25.26
CA THR A 475 -11.33 21.80 -23.88
C THR A 475 -11.61 20.30 -23.74
N GLY A 476 -12.74 19.82 -24.27
CA GLY A 476 -13.10 18.40 -24.29
C GLY A 476 -12.10 17.54 -25.04
N LEU A 477 -11.65 17.97 -26.22
CA LEU A 477 -10.60 17.26 -26.98
C LEU A 477 -9.26 17.26 -26.24
N SER A 478 -8.90 18.35 -25.56
CA SER A 478 -7.68 18.39 -24.75
C SER A 478 -7.76 17.49 -23.51
N LEU A 479 -8.93 17.36 -22.89
CA LEU A 479 -9.16 16.39 -21.81
C LEU A 479 -9.13 14.95 -22.33
N ALA A 480 -9.71 14.70 -23.50
CA ALA A 480 -9.63 13.39 -24.15
C ALA A 480 -8.19 12.99 -24.44
N LEU A 481 -7.32 13.94 -24.83
CA LEU A 481 -5.88 13.69 -24.99
C LEU A 481 -5.23 13.25 -23.68
N SER A 482 -5.53 13.91 -22.56
CA SER A 482 -5.06 13.49 -21.23
C SER A 482 -5.55 12.08 -20.88
N LEU A 483 -6.83 11.79 -21.11
CA LEU A 483 -7.40 10.46 -20.86
C LEU A 483 -6.77 9.37 -21.73
N THR A 484 -6.46 9.67 -22.99
CA THR A 484 -5.75 8.71 -23.85
C THR A 484 -4.35 8.40 -23.32
N LEU A 485 -3.68 9.40 -22.74
CA LEU A 485 -2.38 9.21 -22.10
C LEU A 485 -2.52 8.32 -20.85
N ASP A 486 -3.53 8.55 -20.00
CA ASP A 486 -3.81 7.69 -18.84
C ASP A 486 -4.04 6.23 -19.23
N VAL A 487 -4.78 5.98 -20.32
CA VAL A 487 -5.01 4.62 -20.84
C VAL A 487 -3.68 3.97 -21.28
N VAL A 488 -2.80 4.73 -21.93
CA VAL A 488 -1.47 4.23 -22.34
C VAL A 488 -0.60 3.93 -21.12
N ILE A 489 -0.58 4.81 -20.12
CA ILE A 489 0.15 4.63 -18.87
C ILE A 489 -0.37 3.41 -18.13
N PHE A 490 -1.69 3.29 -17.94
CA PHE A 490 -2.34 2.14 -17.33
C PHE A 490 -1.94 0.83 -18.03
N HIS A 491 -1.96 0.80 -19.36
CA HIS A 491 -1.54 -0.39 -20.11
C HIS A 491 -0.06 -0.73 -19.86
N GLY A 492 0.81 0.28 -19.78
CA GLY A 492 2.21 0.13 -19.40
C GLY A 492 2.38 -0.44 -17.99
N ILE A 493 1.64 0.08 -17.01
CA ILE A 493 1.64 -0.38 -15.61
C ILE A 493 1.15 -1.83 -15.55
N TYR A 494 -0.02 -2.12 -16.11
CA TYR A 494 -0.61 -3.46 -16.12
C TYR A 494 0.35 -4.49 -16.70
N ASN A 495 0.96 -4.20 -17.84
CA ASN A 495 1.94 -5.09 -18.46
C ASN A 495 3.21 -5.25 -17.60
N SER A 496 3.67 -4.18 -16.96
CA SER A 496 4.86 -4.21 -16.11
C SER A 496 4.61 -5.03 -14.85
N VAL A 497 3.51 -4.77 -14.16
CA VAL A 497 3.03 -5.53 -13.00
C VAL A 497 2.87 -7.01 -13.35
N ARG A 498 2.17 -7.32 -14.45
CA ARG A 498 1.99 -8.72 -14.91
C ARG A 498 3.31 -9.40 -15.23
N ARG A 499 4.22 -8.72 -15.94
CA ARG A 499 5.55 -9.27 -16.27
C ARG A 499 6.38 -9.53 -15.02
N THR A 500 6.39 -8.58 -14.07
CA THR A 500 7.11 -8.71 -12.80
C THR A 500 6.53 -9.82 -11.94
N GLY A 501 5.20 -9.86 -11.80
CA GLY A 501 4.49 -10.91 -11.09
C GLY A 501 4.75 -12.31 -11.63
N VAL A 502 4.72 -12.47 -12.97
CA VAL A 502 5.00 -13.78 -13.61
C VAL A 502 6.47 -14.16 -13.52
N ARG A 503 7.40 -13.22 -13.71
CA ARG A 503 8.85 -13.52 -13.76
C ARG A 503 9.48 -13.76 -12.39
N TYR A 504 9.03 -13.04 -11.38
CA TYR A 504 9.69 -13.02 -10.07
C TYR A 504 8.87 -13.62 -8.93
N PHE A 505 7.54 -13.61 -9.04
CA PHE A 505 6.63 -14.04 -7.97
C PHE A 505 5.71 -15.20 -8.40
N ASP A 506 5.98 -15.77 -9.57
CA ASP A 506 5.30 -16.91 -10.16
C ASP A 506 3.77 -16.77 -10.26
N TRP A 507 3.27 -15.56 -10.51
CA TRP A 507 1.85 -15.35 -10.73
C TRP A 507 1.34 -16.23 -11.89
N GLY A 508 0.34 -17.07 -11.62
CA GLY A 508 -0.28 -17.95 -12.63
C GLY A 508 0.52 -19.19 -13.01
N ARG A 509 1.65 -19.49 -12.35
CA ARG A 509 2.37 -20.77 -12.46
C ARG A 509 2.45 -21.44 -11.07
N MET A 510 2.55 -22.76 -11.04
CA MET A 510 3.00 -23.49 -9.83
C MET A 510 4.47 -23.13 -9.61
N GLY A 511 4.72 -21.98 -8.99
CA GLY A 511 6.03 -21.37 -8.86
C GLY A 511 7.03 -22.14 -8.00
N LYS A 512 8.19 -21.53 -7.73
CA LYS A 512 9.16 -22.02 -6.74
C LYS A 512 8.52 -22.29 -5.37
N ILE A 513 7.51 -21.51 -4.99
CA ILE A 513 6.71 -21.78 -3.79
C ILE A 513 5.83 -23.01 -3.97
N GLY A 514 5.24 -23.23 -5.15
CA GLY A 514 4.56 -24.49 -5.46
C GLY A 514 5.53 -25.67 -5.35
N GLN A 515 6.76 -25.54 -5.83
CA GLN A 515 7.78 -26.58 -5.64
C GLN A 515 8.22 -26.72 -4.17
N VAL A 516 8.40 -25.65 -3.40
CA VAL A 516 8.78 -25.76 -1.96
C VAL A 516 7.61 -26.24 -1.08
N ILE A 517 6.37 -25.94 -1.46
CA ILE A 517 5.16 -26.40 -0.75
C ILE A 517 4.76 -27.83 -1.17
N TYR A 518 4.99 -28.23 -2.43
CA TYR A 518 4.52 -29.50 -3.01
C TYR A 518 5.61 -30.51 -3.42
N SER A 519 6.90 -30.15 -3.45
CA SER A 519 7.98 -31.12 -3.69
C SER A 519 8.63 -31.51 -2.36
N GLU A 520 8.69 -32.82 -2.11
CA GLU A 520 9.53 -33.42 -1.08
C GLU A 520 11.04 -33.24 -1.36
N GLU A 521 11.39 -32.79 -2.58
CA GLU A 521 12.76 -32.74 -3.11
C GLU A 521 13.55 -31.48 -2.73
N GLY A 522 12.90 -30.41 -2.26
CA GLY A 522 13.56 -29.14 -1.96
C GLY A 522 14.59 -29.16 -0.81
N PHE A 523 14.67 -30.25 -0.03
CA PHE A 523 15.56 -30.32 1.13
C PHE A 523 16.55 -31.50 1.14
N THR A 524 16.49 -32.43 0.19
CA THR A 524 17.56 -33.43 0.03
C THR A 524 18.90 -32.78 -0.34
N ALA A 525 18.87 -31.55 -0.88
CA ALA A 525 20.06 -30.80 -1.27
C ALA A 525 20.82 -30.09 -0.13
N HIS A 526 20.30 -30.07 1.11
CA HIS A 526 21.00 -29.45 2.26
C HIS A 526 21.36 -30.41 3.39
N GLY A 527 20.99 -31.69 3.30
CA GLY A 527 21.37 -32.71 4.27
C GLY A 527 22.62 -33.54 3.93
N SER A 528 23.19 -33.41 2.72
CA SER A 528 24.18 -34.36 2.20
C SER A 528 25.57 -33.77 1.93
N ARG A 529 25.99 -32.72 2.65
CA ARG A 529 27.33 -32.12 2.44
C ARG A 529 28.07 -31.81 3.74
N GLY A 530 27.97 -32.72 4.70
CA GLY A 530 28.62 -32.63 6.01
C GLY A 530 29.58 -33.77 6.37
N ASP A 531 29.41 -34.99 5.82
CA ASP A 531 30.11 -36.18 6.33
C ASP A 531 31.01 -36.90 5.31
N GLU A 532 31.54 -36.19 4.31
CA GLU A 532 32.61 -36.71 3.43
C GLU A 532 33.92 -35.95 3.67
N LEU A 533 34.38 -35.93 4.92
CA LEU A 533 35.74 -35.56 5.29
C LEU A 533 36.20 -36.42 6.47
N ASP A 534 36.34 -37.72 6.21
CA ASP A 534 37.30 -38.57 6.91
C ASP A 534 37.52 -39.84 6.07
N HIS A 535 38.50 -39.77 5.17
CA HIS A 535 39.37 -40.87 4.69
C HIS A 535 40.02 -40.46 3.38
N LEU A 536 41.20 -39.84 3.47
CA LEU A 536 42.38 -39.99 2.58
C LEU A 536 43.40 -38.87 2.86
N HIS A 537 44.10 -38.95 4.00
CA HIS A 537 45.57 -39.01 4.12
C HIS A 537 46.01 -38.84 5.57
#